data_AF-A0A7Y4NFK7-F1
#
_entry.id   AF-A0A7Y4NFK7-F1
#
_cell.length_a   1.000
_cell.length_b   1.000
_cell.length_c   1.000
_cell.angle_alpha   90.00
_cell.angle_beta   90.00
_cell.angle_gamma   90.00
#
_symmetry.space_group_name_H-M   'P 1'
#
loop_
_entity.id
_entity.type
_entity.pdbx_description
1 polymer ?
#
loop_
_entity_poly.entity_id
_entity_poly.type
_entity_poly.pdbx_seq_one_letter_code
_entity_poly.pdbx_strand_id
1 'polypeptide(L)'
;MKLSLRLSAVLLMGVSVLGLGCEGAGTRDPLNAIEAGAPVAVEPALAEVKQGAVGDTVLRCTQPQDGSYLEVVQTATGYEAATVTEAYDPWDCRCTYEQRVVLGQYTRCNRSTVDPRILNCFRIESNGTTGKVVLSTTRVQRTQMVIGGTQTVSYTDLSIAAINQDPGHTPRQDFTYSMSDCQ
;
A
#
# COMPACT_ATOMS: atom_id res chain seq x y z
N MET A 1 78.40 9.28 -26.85
CA MET A 1 77.13 9.01 -27.56
C MET A 1 76.01 9.07 -26.54
N LYS A 2 74.94 9.80 -26.88
CA LYS A 2 73.84 10.21 -25.99
C LYS A 2 72.91 9.04 -25.66
N LEU A 3 72.34 9.00 -24.45
CA LEU A 3 70.93 8.59 -24.27
C LEU A 3 70.35 9.14 -22.96
N SER A 4 69.17 9.75 -23.12
CA SER A 4 68.35 10.49 -22.16
C SER A 4 67.61 9.58 -21.17
N LEU A 5 67.26 10.08 -19.97
CA LEU A 5 65.98 9.77 -19.34
C LEU A 5 65.54 10.91 -18.40
N ARG A 6 64.29 11.33 -18.58
CA ARG A 6 63.65 12.53 -18.03
C ARG A 6 63.09 12.26 -16.63
N LEU A 7 63.26 13.23 -15.73
CA LEU A 7 62.38 13.44 -14.57
C LEU A 7 60.99 13.88 -15.05
N SER A 8 59.93 13.25 -14.53
CA SER A 8 58.65 13.89 -14.19
C SER A 8 57.81 12.93 -13.35
N ALA A 9 57.67 13.24 -12.07
CA ALA A 9 56.62 12.71 -11.20
C ALA A 9 55.57 13.82 -11.04
N VAL A 10 54.33 13.56 -11.45
CA VAL A 10 53.11 14.21 -10.89
C VAL A 10 51.97 13.20 -11.01
N LEU A 11 51.64 12.59 -9.87
CA LEU A 11 50.35 11.97 -9.57
C LEU A 11 49.42 13.08 -9.09
N LEU A 12 48.23 13.25 -9.65
CA LEU A 12 47.08 13.87 -8.97
C LEU A 12 45.75 13.47 -9.65
N MET A 13 45.07 12.54 -8.98
CA MET A 13 43.62 12.33 -8.84
C MET A 13 42.70 12.67 -10.01
N GLY A 14 42.29 11.63 -10.76
CA GLY A 14 41.05 11.64 -11.51
C GLY A 14 39.88 11.35 -10.58
N VAL A 15 38.92 12.28 -10.55
CA VAL A 15 37.65 12.19 -9.83
C VAL A 15 36.85 11.00 -10.37
N SER A 16 36.61 10.00 -9.53
CA SER A 16 35.68 8.90 -9.77
C SER A 16 34.25 9.42 -9.77
N VAL A 17 33.73 9.75 -10.96
CA VAL A 17 32.29 9.80 -11.20
C VAL A 17 31.79 8.37 -11.15
N LEU A 18 31.36 7.91 -9.98
CA LEU A 18 30.56 6.70 -9.82
C LEU A 18 29.18 6.95 -10.42
N GLY A 19 29.09 6.82 -11.74
CA GLY A 19 27.84 6.44 -12.39
C GLY A 19 27.57 4.97 -12.09
N LEU A 20 26.91 4.67 -10.97
CA LEU A 20 26.24 3.38 -10.80
C LEU A 20 24.94 3.47 -11.60
N GLY A 21 25.06 3.09 -12.88
CA GLY A 21 23.91 2.80 -13.71
C GLY A 21 23.06 1.72 -13.07
N CYS A 22 21.74 1.95 -13.07
CA CYS A 22 20.75 0.90 -12.95
C CYS A 22 20.91 0.00 -14.19
N GLU A 23 21.83 -0.97 -14.13
CA GLU A 23 22.00 -1.95 -15.19
C GLU A 23 20.76 -2.84 -15.23
N GLY A 24 20.04 -2.76 -16.35
CA GLY A 24 18.91 -3.63 -16.64
C GLY A 24 19.33 -5.09 -16.58
N ALA A 25 18.85 -5.81 -15.57
CA ALA A 25 18.85 -7.26 -15.61
C ALA A 25 17.79 -7.68 -16.63
N GLY A 26 18.28 -8.09 -17.80
CA GLY A 26 17.50 -8.47 -18.95
C GLY A 26 16.46 -9.57 -18.69
N THR A 27 15.38 -9.48 -19.46
CA THR A 27 14.48 -10.55 -19.88
C THR A 27 15.01 -11.96 -19.59
N ARG A 28 14.54 -12.58 -18.50
CA ARG A 28 14.66 -14.03 -18.27
C ARG A 28 13.50 -14.75 -18.95
N ASP A 29 13.81 -15.29 -20.12
CA ASP A 29 13.03 -16.29 -20.84
C ASP A 29 12.78 -17.53 -19.94
N PRO A 30 11.53 -17.97 -19.70
CA PRO A 30 11.21 -18.95 -18.66
C PRO A 30 11.57 -20.41 -19.00
N LEU A 31 12.19 -20.71 -20.13
CA LEU A 31 12.42 -22.10 -20.56
C LEU A 31 13.76 -22.75 -20.11
N ASN A 32 14.69 -22.02 -19.49
CA ASN A 32 16.01 -22.55 -19.13
C ASN A 32 16.21 -22.96 -17.65
N ALA A 33 15.13 -23.04 -16.85
CA ALA A 33 15.23 -23.34 -15.42
C ALA A 33 15.02 -24.83 -15.05
N ILE A 34 15.02 -25.77 -16.00
CA ILE A 34 14.72 -27.20 -15.73
C ILE A 34 15.97 -28.11 -15.72
N GLU A 35 17.14 -27.66 -16.17
CA GLU A 35 18.32 -28.55 -16.35
C GLU A 35 19.48 -28.37 -15.35
N ALA A 36 19.20 -27.97 -14.11
CA ALA A 36 20.20 -28.05 -13.05
C ALA A 36 19.57 -28.65 -11.79
N GLY A 37 19.56 -29.99 -11.73
CA GLY A 37 19.14 -30.80 -10.58
C GLY A 37 20.02 -30.63 -9.35
N ALA A 38 20.10 -29.40 -8.84
CA ALA A 38 20.70 -29.07 -7.56
C ALA A 38 19.59 -29.01 -6.50
N PRO A 39 19.66 -29.80 -5.41
CA PRO A 39 18.78 -29.60 -4.28
C PRO A 39 19.17 -28.27 -3.62
N VAL A 40 18.46 -27.20 -3.96
CA VAL A 40 18.55 -25.94 -3.23
C VAL A 40 17.86 -26.18 -1.89
N ALA A 41 18.67 -26.45 -0.86
CA ALA A 41 18.26 -26.33 0.52
C ALA A 41 17.93 -24.86 0.78
N VAL A 42 16.66 -24.48 0.59
CA VAL A 42 16.14 -23.19 1.04
C VAL A 42 15.94 -23.31 2.54
N GLU A 43 16.92 -22.86 3.32
CA GLU A 43 16.70 -22.50 4.72
C GLU A 43 15.67 -21.35 4.77
N PRO A 44 14.52 -21.53 5.43
CA PRO A 44 13.56 -20.44 5.59
C PRO A 44 13.95 -19.67 6.86
N ALA A 45 14.87 -18.72 6.72
CA ALA A 45 15.30 -17.89 7.84
C ALA A 45 15.04 -16.40 7.58
N LEU A 46 13.77 -16.06 7.32
CA LEU A 46 13.19 -14.75 7.65
C LEU A 46 11.71 -14.97 8.02
N ALA A 47 11.50 -15.39 9.27
CA ALA A 47 10.19 -15.32 9.90
C ALA A 47 9.92 -13.88 10.35
N GLU A 48 8.72 -13.43 10.01
CA GLU A 48 7.91 -12.39 10.68
C GLU A 48 8.31 -10.92 10.56
N VAL A 49 7.52 -10.19 9.77
CA VAL A 49 6.46 -9.34 10.36
C VAL A 49 5.16 -9.54 9.56
N LYS A 50 4.38 -10.57 9.91
CA LYS A 50 2.94 -10.56 9.58
C LYS A 50 2.24 -9.64 10.59
N GLN A 51 2.36 -8.33 10.40
CA GLN A 51 1.39 -7.38 10.98
C GLN A 51 0.21 -7.19 10.02
N GLY A 52 -0.26 -8.29 9.42
CA GLY A 52 -1.65 -8.35 8.99
C GLY A 52 -2.46 -8.46 10.28
N ALA A 53 -3.39 -7.54 10.49
CA ALA A 53 -4.34 -7.70 11.58
C ALA A 53 -5.02 -9.06 11.41
N VAL A 54 -4.83 -9.95 12.39
CA VAL A 54 -5.38 -11.31 12.41
C VAL A 54 -6.88 -11.18 12.62
N GLY A 55 -7.64 -11.20 11.53
CA GLY A 55 -9.06 -10.88 11.56
C GLY A 55 -9.76 -11.12 10.22
N ASP A 56 -11.08 -11.28 10.27
CA ASP A 56 -11.90 -11.42 9.07
C ASP A 56 -12.01 -10.06 8.38
N THR A 57 -11.62 -9.96 7.10
CA THR A 57 -11.78 -8.74 6.31
C THR A 57 -13.26 -8.46 6.07
N VAL A 58 -13.72 -7.29 6.52
CA VAL A 58 -15.11 -6.83 6.46
C VAL A 58 -15.34 -5.89 5.28
N LEU A 59 -14.31 -5.15 4.89
CA LEU A 59 -14.28 -4.32 3.69
C LEU A 59 -12.86 -4.32 3.16
N ARG A 60 -12.69 -4.48 1.85
CA ARG A 60 -11.43 -4.22 1.16
C ARG A 60 -11.70 -3.46 -0.12
N CYS A 61 -11.07 -2.30 -0.26
CA CYS A 61 -11.12 -1.48 -1.47
C CYS A 61 -9.72 -1.35 -2.05
N THR A 62 -9.51 -1.86 -3.26
CA THR A 62 -8.20 -1.88 -3.91
C THR A 62 -8.10 -0.77 -4.95
N GLN A 63 -6.98 -0.04 -4.94
CA GLN A 63 -6.64 0.95 -5.94
C GLN A 63 -6.00 0.23 -7.15
N PRO A 64 -6.60 0.28 -8.34
CA PRO A 64 -6.14 -0.52 -9.48
C PRO A 64 -4.78 -0.06 -10.06
N GLN A 65 -4.34 1.17 -9.77
CA GLN A 65 -3.13 1.76 -10.34
C GLN A 65 -1.84 1.22 -9.70
N ASP A 66 -1.85 1.01 -8.39
CA ASP A 66 -0.66 0.64 -7.61
C ASP A 66 -0.88 -0.58 -6.72
N GLY A 67 -2.09 -1.16 -6.72
CA GLY A 67 -2.42 -2.32 -5.89
C GLY A 67 -2.55 -2.01 -4.40
N SER A 68 -2.38 -0.74 -3.99
CA SER A 68 -2.66 -0.32 -2.62
C SER A 68 -4.12 -0.54 -2.27
N TYR A 69 -4.43 -0.75 -1.00
CA TYR A 69 -5.80 -1.00 -0.59
C TYR A 69 -6.12 -0.41 0.78
N LEU A 70 -7.37 0.00 0.95
CA LEU A 70 -7.93 0.23 2.27
C LEU A 70 -8.66 -1.04 2.70
N GLU A 71 -8.44 -1.46 3.94
CA GLU A 71 -9.20 -2.54 4.53
C GLU A 71 -9.76 -2.19 5.89
N VAL A 72 -10.89 -2.81 6.20
CA VAL A 72 -11.48 -2.88 7.54
C VAL A 72 -11.54 -4.34 7.92
N VAL A 73 -10.93 -4.68 9.04
CA VAL A 73 -10.83 -6.06 9.53
C VAL A 73 -11.46 -6.16 10.90
N GLN A 74 -12.13 -7.28 11.16
CA GLN A 74 -12.67 -7.59 12.48
C GLN A 74 -11.59 -8.27 13.32
N THR A 75 -11.24 -7.65 14.45
CA THR A 75 -10.24 -8.15 15.39
C THR A 75 -10.91 -8.80 16.60
N ALA A 76 -10.12 -9.40 17.50
CA ALA A 76 -10.64 -10.00 18.74
C ALA A 76 -11.38 -9.00 19.65
N THR A 77 -11.05 -7.72 19.58
CA THR A 77 -11.58 -6.66 20.46
C THR A 77 -12.49 -5.66 19.75
N GLY A 78 -12.70 -5.81 18.44
CA GLY A 78 -13.50 -4.88 17.65
C GLY A 78 -13.15 -4.91 16.19
N TYR A 79 -12.81 -3.75 15.63
CA TYR A 79 -12.47 -3.57 14.23
C TYR A 79 -11.29 -2.63 14.10
N GLU A 80 -10.49 -2.82 13.06
CA GLU A 80 -9.40 -1.93 12.69
C GLU A 80 -9.55 -1.55 11.22
N ALA A 81 -9.33 -0.27 10.91
CA ALA A 81 -9.21 0.18 9.54
C ALA A 81 -7.80 0.68 9.26
N ALA A 82 -7.28 0.37 8.07
CA ALA A 82 -5.95 0.76 7.67
C ALA A 82 -5.85 0.89 6.16
N THR A 83 -4.86 1.67 5.72
CA THR A 83 -4.36 1.61 4.34
C THR A 83 -3.13 0.73 4.29
N VAL A 84 -3.02 -0.08 3.25
CA VAL A 84 -1.88 -0.93 2.97
C VAL A 84 -1.33 -0.54 1.60
N THR A 85 -0.05 -0.21 1.56
CA THR A 85 0.66 0.24 0.36
C THR A 85 1.94 -0.56 0.21
N GLU A 86 2.35 -0.84 -1.01
CA GLU A 86 3.68 -1.40 -1.26
C GLU A 86 4.74 -0.31 -1.09
N ALA A 87 5.73 -0.54 -0.23
CA ALA A 87 6.82 0.38 0.03
C ALA A 87 8.17 -0.27 -0.29
N TYR A 88 9.11 0.55 -0.72
CA TYR A 88 10.47 0.11 -1.06
C TYR A 88 11.39 0.21 0.15
N ASP A 89 12.21 -0.82 0.39
CA ASP A 89 13.25 -0.77 1.42
C ASP A 89 14.53 -0.09 0.86
N PRO A 90 14.92 1.10 1.37
CA PRO A 90 16.12 1.78 0.90
C PRO A 90 17.43 1.05 1.27
N TRP A 91 17.41 0.11 2.21
CA TRP A 91 18.59 -0.65 2.65
C TRP A 91 18.71 -2.01 1.95
N ASP A 92 17.60 -2.53 1.43
CA ASP A 92 17.57 -3.72 0.58
C ASP A 92 16.92 -3.41 -0.77
N CYS A 93 17.74 -3.03 -1.74
CA CYS A 93 17.30 -2.56 -3.05
C CYS A 93 16.56 -3.61 -3.91
N ARG A 94 16.34 -4.82 -3.40
CA ARG A 94 15.63 -5.90 -4.09
C ARG A 94 14.28 -6.22 -3.47
N CYS A 95 13.91 -5.58 -2.36
CA CYS A 95 12.76 -5.95 -1.57
C CYS A 95 11.77 -4.79 -1.44
N THR A 96 10.53 -5.08 -1.82
CA THR A 96 9.35 -4.29 -1.42
C THR A 96 8.67 -5.00 -0.25
N TYR A 97 7.99 -4.23 0.59
CA TYR A 97 7.21 -4.73 1.70
C TYR A 97 5.84 -4.04 1.76
N GLU A 98 4.86 -4.70 2.36
CA GLU A 98 3.57 -4.07 2.64
C GLU A 98 3.71 -3.12 3.83
N GLN A 99 3.63 -1.82 3.58
CA GLN A 99 3.51 -0.81 4.61
C GLN A 99 2.04 -0.65 4.99
N ARG A 100 1.74 -0.87 6.27
CA ARG A 100 0.41 -0.70 6.84
C ARG A 100 0.32 0.56 7.68
N VAL A 101 -0.69 1.40 7.45
CA VAL A 101 -0.98 2.60 8.23
C VAL A 101 -2.38 2.50 8.82
N VAL A 102 -2.46 2.39 10.15
CA VAL A 102 -3.73 2.29 10.87
C VAL A 102 -4.43 3.65 10.88
N LEU A 103 -5.65 3.68 10.34
CA LEU A 103 -6.51 4.86 10.31
C LEU A 103 -7.26 5.02 11.65
N GLY A 104 -7.65 3.91 12.26
CA GLY A 104 -8.31 3.90 13.56
C GLY A 104 -8.70 2.50 14.02
N GLN A 105 -9.02 2.42 15.31
CA GLN A 105 -9.57 1.23 15.95
C GLN A 105 -10.97 1.55 16.48
N TYR A 106 -11.91 0.64 16.22
CA TYR A 106 -13.33 0.82 16.46
C TYR A 106 -13.86 -0.33 17.29
N THR A 107 -14.77 -0.05 18.22
CA THR A 107 -15.40 -1.10 19.03
C THR A 107 -16.62 -1.70 18.33
N ARG A 108 -17.24 -0.94 17.41
CA ARG A 108 -18.45 -1.36 16.71
C ARG A 108 -18.43 -0.89 15.25
N CYS A 109 -18.90 -1.75 14.36
CA CYS A 109 -19.19 -1.44 12.97
C CYS A 109 -20.60 -1.90 12.63
N ASN A 110 -21.46 -0.96 12.22
CA ASN A 110 -22.78 -1.26 11.71
C ASN A 110 -22.71 -1.36 10.19
N ARG A 111 -23.08 -2.52 9.65
CA ARG A 111 -23.16 -2.78 8.21
C ARG A 111 -24.59 -2.56 7.72
N SER A 112 -24.74 -1.94 6.56
CA SER A 112 -26.03 -1.81 5.89
C SER A 112 -26.53 -3.18 5.44
N THR A 113 -27.84 -3.38 5.53
CA THR A 113 -28.51 -4.59 5.04
C THR A 113 -28.70 -4.57 3.52
N VAL A 114 -28.58 -3.41 2.88
CA VAL A 114 -28.77 -3.24 1.43
C VAL A 114 -27.46 -3.48 0.66
N ASP A 115 -26.34 -3.08 1.23
CA ASP A 115 -25.01 -3.30 0.66
C ASP A 115 -23.97 -3.41 1.78
N PRO A 116 -23.31 -4.56 1.95
CA PRO A 116 -22.39 -4.79 3.05
C PRO A 116 -21.17 -3.86 3.03
N ARG A 117 -20.83 -3.27 1.88
CA ARG A 117 -19.73 -2.29 1.74
C ARG A 117 -20.07 -0.96 2.39
N ILE A 118 -21.35 -0.69 2.62
CA ILE A 118 -21.82 0.50 3.34
C ILE A 118 -21.84 0.20 4.82
N LEU A 119 -20.79 0.60 5.50
CA LEU A 119 -20.56 0.45 6.93
C LEU A 119 -20.24 1.77 7.62
N ASN A 120 -20.58 1.82 8.90
CA ASN A 120 -20.27 2.92 9.80
C ASN A 120 -19.66 2.34 11.08
N CYS A 121 -18.37 2.58 11.27
CA CYS A 121 -17.57 2.14 12.40
C CYS A 121 -17.30 3.30 13.34
N PHE A 122 -17.38 3.04 14.63
CA PHE A 122 -17.09 4.04 15.65
C PHE A 122 -16.53 3.40 16.91
N ARG A 123 -15.70 4.15 17.62
CA ARG A 123 -15.27 3.79 18.97
C ARG A 123 -16.37 4.16 19.96
N ILE A 124 -16.64 3.30 20.93
CA ILE A 124 -17.48 3.59 22.09
C ILE A 124 -16.52 3.81 23.26
N GLU A 125 -16.56 4.99 23.85
CA GLU A 125 -15.74 5.35 25.00
C GLU A 125 -16.25 4.64 26.27
N SER A 126 -15.46 4.62 27.33
CA SER A 126 -15.80 3.93 28.59
C SER A 126 -17.09 4.42 29.26
N ASN A 127 -17.52 5.64 28.95
CA ASN A 127 -18.78 6.23 29.41
C ASN A 127 -20.00 5.82 28.55
N GLY A 128 -19.82 4.98 27.53
CA GLY A 128 -20.87 4.53 26.61
C GLY A 128 -21.20 5.50 25.47
N THR A 129 -20.52 6.65 25.38
CA THR A 129 -20.71 7.62 24.29
C THR A 129 -19.92 7.23 23.05
N THR A 130 -20.41 7.63 21.87
CA THR A 130 -19.66 7.51 20.63
C THR A 130 -18.44 8.43 20.69
N GLY A 131 -17.26 7.84 20.53
CA GLY A 131 -15.96 8.49 20.61
C GLY A 131 -15.62 9.31 19.38
N LYS A 132 -14.41 9.86 19.39
CA LYS A 132 -13.89 10.78 18.36
C LYS A 132 -13.23 10.08 17.16
N VAL A 133 -13.33 8.75 17.12
CA VAL A 133 -12.76 7.91 16.07
C VAL A 133 -13.90 7.23 15.34
N VAL A 134 -14.09 7.61 14.08
CA VAL A 134 -15.22 7.22 13.25
C VAL A 134 -14.73 6.90 11.84
N LEU A 135 -15.26 5.83 11.24
CA LEU A 135 -15.11 5.55 9.82
C LEU A 135 -16.49 5.38 9.22
N SER A 136 -16.82 6.22 8.24
CA SER A 136 -18.11 6.19 7.57
C SER A 136 -17.89 5.97 6.09
N THR A 137 -18.63 5.03 5.52
CA THR A 137 -18.64 4.79 4.08
C THR A 137 -19.99 5.21 3.50
N THR A 138 -19.99 5.68 2.26
CA THR A 138 -21.18 6.21 1.61
C THR A 138 -21.13 5.91 0.12
N ARG A 139 -22.22 5.34 -0.40
CA ARG A 139 -22.40 5.13 -1.84
C ARG A 139 -22.73 6.48 -2.49
N VAL A 140 -21.96 6.88 -3.48
CA VAL A 140 -22.19 8.10 -4.26
C VAL A 140 -22.41 7.71 -5.71
N GLN A 141 -23.60 7.98 -6.24
CA GLN A 141 -23.91 7.77 -7.65
C GLN A 141 -23.78 9.09 -8.39
N ARG A 142 -22.98 9.10 -9.45
CA ARG A 142 -22.74 10.29 -10.29
C ARG A 142 -23.13 9.96 -11.73
N THR A 143 -23.84 10.88 -12.34
CA THR A 143 -24.21 10.81 -13.76
C THR A 143 -23.65 12.03 -14.46
N GLN A 144 -22.90 11.81 -15.54
CA GLN A 144 -22.30 12.85 -16.35
C GLN A 144 -22.75 12.72 -17.81
N MET A 145 -23.00 13.84 -18.47
CA MET A 145 -23.13 13.89 -19.91
C MET A 145 -21.76 14.02 -20.56
N VAL A 146 -21.49 13.21 -21.57
CA VAL A 146 -20.27 13.32 -22.37
C VAL A 146 -20.35 14.58 -23.23
N ILE A 147 -19.34 15.46 -23.14
CA ILE A 147 -19.27 16.68 -23.96
C ILE A 147 -19.22 16.27 -25.43
N GLY A 148 -20.18 16.74 -26.23
CA GLY A 148 -20.27 16.45 -27.66
C GLY A 148 -21.06 15.17 -28.03
N GLY A 149 -21.67 14.49 -27.06
CA GLY A 149 -22.52 13.32 -27.30
C GLY A 149 -23.90 13.42 -26.63
N THR A 150 -24.80 12.48 -26.97
CA THR A 150 -26.09 12.29 -26.29
C THR A 150 -26.04 11.24 -25.17
N GLN A 151 -24.87 10.63 -24.96
CA GLN A 151 -24.69 9.56 -23.99
C GLN A 151 -24.47 10.11 -22.58
N THR A 152 -25.19 9.53 -21.61
CA THR A 152 -24.98 9.73 -20.18
C THR A 152 -24.21 8.55 -19.61
N VAL A 153 -23.08 8.81 -18.96
CA VAL A 153 -22.31 7.80 -18.24
C VAL A 153 -22.64 7.92 -16.76
N SER A 154 -23.01 6.81 -16.13
CA SER A 154 -23.21 6.74 -14.68
C SER A 154 -22.13 5.88 -14.06
N TYR A 155 -21.50 6.39 -13.01
CA TYR A 155 -20.54 5.66 -12.21
C TYR A 155 -20.95 5.74 -10.74
N THR A 156 -20.58 4.70 -9.98
CA THR A 156 -20.92 4.58 -8.57
C THR A 156 -19.65 4.41 -7.78
N ASP A 157 -19.40 5.34 -6.88
CA ASP A 157 -18.21 5.38 -6.05
C ASP A 157 -18.58 5.06 -4.59
N LEU A 158 -17.63 4.47 -3.88
CA LEU A 158 -17.62 4.39 -2.43
C LEU A 158 -16.76 5.53 -1.90
N SER A 159 -17.38 6.47 -1.22
CA SER A 159 -16.66 7.47 -0.43
C SER A 159 -16.44 6.95 0.98
N ILE A 160 -15.21 7.04 1.49
CA ILE A 160 -14.83 6.59 2.84
C ILE A 160 -14.23 7.78 3.57
N ALA A 161 -14.84 8.19 4.67
CA ALA A 161 -14.32 9.21 5.57
C ALA A 161 -13.81 8.54 6.84
N ALA A 162 -12.50 8.58 7.06
CA ALA A 162 -11.84 8.14 8.28
C ALA A 162 -11.49 9.36 9.13
N ILE A 163 -12.11 9.47 10.30
CA ILE A 163 -11.92 10.55 11.25
C ILE A 163 -11.27 9.95 12.49
N ASN A 164 -10.10 10.46 12.85
CA ASN A 164 -9.40 10.05 14.06
C ASN A 164 -8.80 11.28 14.73
N GLN A 165 -9.45 11.75 15.79
CA GLN A 165 -9.00 12.94 16.54
C GLN A 165 -8.10 12.61 17.73
N ASP A 166 -7.58 11.37 17.82
CA ASP A 166 -6.60 11.03 18.84
C ASP A 166 -5.26 11.74 18.55
N PRO A 167 -4.49 12.11 19.60
CA PRO A 167 -3.20 12.75 19.42
C PRO A 167 -2.26 11.91 18.56
N GLY A 168 -1.60 12.53 17.57
CA GLY A 168 -0.64 11.86 16.68
C GLY A 168 -1.23 11.29 15.39
N HIS A 169 -2.56 11.36 15.19
CA HIS A 169 -3.21 10.98 13.93
C HIS A 169 -3.59 12.20 13.08
N THR A 170 -3.69 11.99 11.77
CA THR A 170 -4.32 12.96 10.87
C THR A 170 -5.81 13.04 11.18
N PRO A 171 -6.37 14.22 11.56
CA PRO A 171 -7.73 14.31 12.08
C PRO A 171 -8.83 13.76 11.17
N ARG A 172 -8.64 13.89 9.85
CA ARG A 172 -9.56 13.40 8.84
C ARG A 172 -8.80 13.01 7.58
N GLN A 173 -9.16 11.86 7.03
CA GLN A 173 -8.71 11.36 5.74
C GLN A 173 -9.92 10.90 4.95
N ASP A 174 -10.02 11.31 3.70
CA ASP A 174 -11.13 10.94 2.81
C ASP A 174 -10.56 10.12 1.64
N PHE A 175 -11.21 9.00 1.34
CA PHE A 175 -10.86 8.11 0.24
C PHE A 175 -12.06 7.96 -0.68
N THR A 176 -11.80 7.72 -1.96
CA THR A 176 -12.84 7.44 -2.95
C THR A 176 -12.38 6.29 -3.82
N TYR A 177 -13.18 5.23 -3.84
CA TYR A 177 -12.97 4.04 -4.65
C TYR A 177 -14.13 3.85 -5.59
N SER A 178 -13.92 3.23 -6.76
CA SER A 178 -15.06 2.71 -7.50
C SER A 178 -15.73 1.62 -6.66
N MET A 179 -17.06 1.55 -6.66
CA MET A 179 -17.76 0.46 -5.97
C MET A 179 -17.35 -0.93 -6.50
N SER A 180 -16.92 -1.02 -7.77
CA SER A 180 -16.42 -2.29 -8.35
C SER A 180 -15.16 -2.81 -7.67
N ASP A 181 -14.38 -1.92 -7.07
CA ASP A 181 -13.06 -2.23 -6.54
C ASP A 181 -13.11 -2.53 -5.04
N CYS A 182 -14.31 -2.53 -4.47
CA CYS A 182 -14.59 -2.79 -3.06
C CYS A 182 -15.36 -4.10 -2.87
N GLN A 183 -14.93 -4.91 -1.90
CA GLN A 183 -15.54 -6.18 -1.49
C GLN A 183 -15.85 -6.18 0.00
#